data_AF-A0A8R7P533-F1
#
_entry.id   AF-A0A8R7P533-F1
#
_cell.length_a   1.000
_cell.length_b   1.000
_cell.length_c   1.000
_cell.angle_alpha   90.00
_cell.angle_beta   90.00
_cell.angle_gamma   90.00
#
_symmetry.space_group_name_H-M   'P 1'
#
loop_
_entity.id
_entity.type
_entity.pdbx_description
1 polymer ?
#
loop_
_entity_poly.entity_id
_entity_poly.type
_entity_poly.pdbx_seq_one_letter_code
_entity_poly.pdbx_strand_id
1 'polypeptide(L)'
;YDAEHSISVAALIKVVVFRTVFRRCPDGYAIKSIMKVEMLRFSHQVPFYRMTEEEAPDVPMGCYEIDPAALSKELLEEIIEAVEEGN
;
A
#
# COMPACT_ATOMS: atom_id res chain seq x y z
N TYR A 1 8.37 -22.80 -10.09
CA TYR A 1 7.55 -22.10 -9.10
C TYR A 1 7.27 -23.10 -8.01
N ASP A 2 7.89 -22.95 -6.85
CA ASP A 2 7.78 -23.91 -5.74
C ASP A 2 6.71 -23.42 -4.77
N ALA A 3 5.47 -23.83 -5.01
CA ALA A 3 4.32 -23.44 -4.18
C ALA A 3 4.43 -24.00 -2.75
N GLU A 4 5.23 -25.06 -2.53
CA GLU A 4 5.44 -25.64 -1.21
C GLU A 4 6.37 -24.77 -0.36
N HIS A 5 7.29 -24.04 -0.99
CA HIS A 5 8.30 -23.23 -0.30
C HIS A 5 8.15 -21.72 -0.48
N SER A 6 7.06 -21.25 -1.08
CA SER A 6 6.80 -19.82 -1.28
C SER A 6 5.42 -19.39 -0.79
N ILE A 7 5.25 -18.08 -0.58
CA ILE A 7 3.97 -17.43 -0.33
C ILE A 7 3.75 -16.29 -1.33
N SER A 8 2.48 -16.04 -1.66
CA SER A 8 2.08 -14.92 -2.52
C SER A 8 1.81 -13.69 -1.67
N VAL A 9 2.44 -12.57 -2.02
CA VAL A 9 2.23 -11.26 -1.38
C VAL A 9 1.76 -10.24 -2.40
N ALA A 10 0.84 -9.36 -2.00
CA ALA A 10 0.37 -8.27 -2.85
C ALA A 10 1.03 -6.95 -2.42
N ALA A 11 1.65 -6.26 -3.37
CA ALA A 11 2.20 -4.93 -3.14
C ALA A 11 1.09 -3.88 -3.01
N LEU A 12 1.26 -2.97 -2.04
CA LEU A 12 0.43 -1.80 -1.86
C LEU A 12 1.15 -0.55 -2.39
N ILE A 13 0.40 0.35 -3.02
CA ILE A 13 0.87 1.64 -3.53
C ILE A 13 0.15 2.77 -2.82
N LYS A 14 0.87 3.86 -2.49
CA LYS A 14 0.32 5.03 -1.84
C LYS A 14 -0.67 5.72 -2.78
N VAL A 15 -1.82 6.13 -2.25
CA VAL A 15 -2.76 7.00 -2.96
C VAL A 15 -2.28 8.44 -2.74
N VAL A 16 -1.81 9.11 -3.79
CA VAL A 16 -1.06 10.37 -3.69
C VAL A 16 -1.77 11.49 -2.93
N VAL A 17 -3.10 11.53 -2.98
CA VAL A 17 -3.94 12.54 -2.29
C VAL A 17 -4.11 12.27 -0.79
N PHE A 18 -3.57 11.15 -0.27
CA PHE A 18 -3.69 10.76 1.13
C PHE A 18 -2.33 10.38 1.73
N ARG A 19 -2.13 10.76 2.99
CA ARG A 19 -0.87 10.50 3.69
C ARG A 19 -0.69 9.04 4.11
N THR A 20 -1.78 8.38 4.51
CA THR A 20 -1.79 7.07 5.16
C THR A 20 -2.57 6.02 4.37
N VAL A 21 -3.12 6.38 3.21
CA VAL A 21 -4.00 5.50 2.43
C VAL A 21 -3.24 4.85 1.29
N PHE A 22 -3.39 3.53 1.20
CA PHE A 22 -2.76 2.70 0.20
C PHE A 22 -3.80 1.83 -0.50
N ARG A 23 -3.53 1.44 -1.74
CA ARG A 23 -4.36 0.47 -2.49
C ARG A 23 -3.51 -0.65 -3.04
N ARG A 24 -4.13 -1.79 -3.35
CA ARG A 24 -3.44 -2.85 -4.09
C ARG A 24 -2.97 -2.31 -5.43
N CYS A 25 -1.74 -2.64 -5.82
CA CYS A 25 -1.26 -2.30 -7.14
C CYS A 25 -2.13 -3.05 -8.19
N PRO A 26 -2.70 -2.35 -9.19
CA PRO A 26 -3.66 -2.92 -10.12
C PRO A 26 -3.04 -3.87 -11.15
N ASP A 27 -1.73 -3.81 -11.35
CA ASP A 27 -1.04 -4.61 -12.38
C ASP A 27 -0.71 -6.02 -11.86
N GLY A 28 -0.67 -7.01 -12.77
CA GLY A 28 -0.32 -8.40 -12.45
C GLY A 28 1.08 -8.60 -11.83
N TYR A 29 1.94 -7.57 -11.85
CA TYR A 29 3.24 -7.51 -11.17
C TYR A 29 3.12 -7.20 -9.66
N ALA A 30 1.92 -6.90 -9.17
CA ALA A 30 1.64 -6.65 -7.77
C ALA A 30 1.76 -7.89 -6.90
N ILE A 31 1.46 -9.08 -7.46
CA ILE A 31 1.56 -10.34 -6.74
C ILE A 31 2.97 -10.91 -6.93
N LYS A 32 3.74 -10.91 -5.84
CA LYS A 32 5.10 -11.46 -5.81
C LYS A 32 5.11 -12.77 -5.05
N SER A 33 5.88 -13.72 -5.55
CA SER A 33 6.23 -14.93 -4.81
C SER A 33 7.49 -14.65 -4.00
N ILE A 34 7.43 -14.88 -2.69
CA ILE A 34 8.59 -14.79 -1.80
C ILE A 34 8.80 -16.14 -1.13
N MET A 35 10.05 -16.47 -0.83
CA MET A 35 10.35 -17.74 -0.16
C MET A 35 9.87 -17.70 1.29
N LYS A 36 9.40 -18.86 1.81
CA LYS A 36 8.97 -18.99 3.21
C LYS A 36 10.07 -18.63 4.21
N VAL A 37 11.34 -18.82 3.85
CA VAL A 37 12.49 -18.41 4.68
C VAL A 37 12.54 -16.89 4.91
N GLU A 38 11.95 -16.10 4.01
CA GLU A 38 11.86 -14.64 4.13
C GLU A 38 10.62 -14.17 4.91
N MET A 39 9.78 -15.07 5.43
CA MET A 39 8.55 -14.69 6.16
C MET A 39 8.81 -13.79 7.36
N LEU A 40 10.00 -13.85 7.96
CA LEU A 40 10.38 -12.98 9.07
C LEU A 40 10.35 -11.49 8.70
N ARG A 41 10.45 -11.14 7.40
CA ARG A 41 10.28 -9.77 6.90
C ARG A 41 8.85 -9.24 7.09
N PHE A 42 7.89 -10.14 7.30
CA PHE A 42 6.46 -9.86 7.54
C PHE A 42 6.02 -10.32 8.94
N SER A 43 6.97 -10.46 9.87
CA SER A 43 6.70 -10.88 11.25
C SER A 43 5.82 -9.89 12.02
N HIS A 44 5.89 -8.61 11.67
CA HIS A 44 5.11 -7.56 12.29
C HIS A 44 3.85 -7.29 11.47
N GLN A 45 2.68 -7.47 12.09
CA GLN A 45 1.42 -7.07 11.50
C GLN A 45 1.14 -5.60 11.83
N VAL A 46 1.27 -4.75 10.82
CA VAL A 46 0.91 -3.33 10.94
C VAL A 46 -0.61 -3.20 11.10
N PRO A 47 -1.12 -2.43 12.08
CA PRO A 47 -2.53 -2.12 12.17
C PRO A 47 -3.00 -1.38 10.91
N PHE A 48 -4.14 -1.82 10.36
CA PHE A 48 -4.74 -1.18 9.20
C PHE A 48 -6.26 -1.17 9.29
N TYR A 49 -6.87 -0.17 8.67
CA TYR A 49 -8.30 -0.09 8.44
C TYR A 49 -8.60 -0.31 6.96
N ARG A 50 -9.57 -1.17 6.64
CA ARG A 50 -10.00 -1.38 5.24
C ARG A 50 -11.19 -0.48 4.98
N MET A 51 -10.98 0.53 4.15
CA MET A 51 -12.00 1.52 3.81
C MET A 51 -13.14 0.88 3.01
N THR A 52 -14.36 1.25 3.35
CA THR A 52 -15.58 0.86 2.64
C THR A 52 -16.07 2.00 1.74
N GLU A 53 -16.94 1.69 0.77
CA GLU A 53 -17.48 2.70 -0.16
C GLU A 53 -18.30 3.81 0.52
N GLU A 54 -18.83 3.54 1.71
CA GLU A 54 -19.74 4.43 2.42
C GLU A 54 -19.01 5.56 3.17
N GLU A 55 -17.73 5.37 3.46
CA GLU A 55 -16.99 6.22 4.41
C GLU A 55 -16.24 7.38 3.76
N ALA A 56 -15.94 7.27 2.46
CA ALA A 56 -15.22 8.31 1.73
C ALA A 56 -15.57 8.28 0.24
N PRO A 57 -16.46 9.17 -0.24
CA PRO A 57 -16.82 9.28 -1.65
C PRO A 57 -15.62 9.50 -2.58
N ASP A 58 -14.58 10.12 -2.04
CA ASP A 58 -13.36 10.49 -2.76
C ASP A 58 -12.26 9.41 -2.68
N VAL A 59 -12.47 8.32 -1.93
CA VAL A 59 -11.49 7.22 -1.82
C VAL A 59 -11.91 6.06 -2.72
N PRO A 60 -11.04 5.60 -3.63
CA PRO A 60 -11.32 4.42 -4.44
C PRO A 60 -11.60 3.17 -3.58
N MET A 61 -12.58 2.35 -3.97
CA MET A 61 -12.90 1.09 -3.30
C MET A 61 -11.65 0.21 -3.14
N GLY A 62 -11.49 -0.43 -1.97
CA GLY A 62 -10.41 -1.39 -1.71
C GLY A 62 -9.09 -0.74 -1.22
N CYS A 63 -9.17 0.46 -0.66
CA CYS A 63 -8.06 1.11 0.02
C CYS A 63 -7.90 0.63 1.48
N TYR A 64 -6.67 0.83 1.99
CA TYR A 64 -6.24 0.50 3.33
C TYR A 64 -5.60 1.73 3.95
N GLU A 65 -6.14 2.18 5.08
CA GLU A 65 -5.48 3.16 5.92
C GLU A 65 -4.49 2.44 6.84
N ILE A 66 -3.23 2.87 6.82
CA ILE A 66 -2.14 2.26 7.58
C ILE A 66 -1.76 3.19 8.73
N ASP A 67 -1.45 2.62 9.90
CA ASP A 67 -0.92 3.38 11.03
C ASP A 67 0.29 4.26 10.59
N PRO A 68 0.21 5.60 10.73
CA PRO A 68 1.31 6.49 10.38
C PRO A 68 2.63 6.14 11.04
N ALA A 69 2.61 5.56 12.25
CA ALA A 69 3.82 5.16 12.97
C ALA A 69 4.55 3.98 12.31
N ALA A 70 3.87 3.25 11.42
CA ALA A 70 4.44 2.16 10.64
C ALA A 70 4.96 2.60 9.27
N LEU A 71 4.80 3.88 8.90
CA LEU A 71 5.25 4.43 7.62
C LEU A 71 6.60 5.14 7.77
N SER A 72 7.46 4.98 6.76
CA SER A 72 8.71 5.74 6.68
C SER A 72 8.42 7.22 6.40
N LYS A 73 9.36 8.11 6.75
CA LYS A 73 9.22 9.55 6.48
C LYS A 73 9.00 9.86 5.00
N GLU A 74 9.72 9.15 4.12
CA GLU A 74 9.58 9.24 2.66
C GLU A 74 8.15 8.90 2.20
N LEU A 75 7.51 7.89 2.80
CA LEU A 75 6.12 7.56 2.50
C LEU A 75 5.13 8.56 3.09
N LEU A 76 5.52 9.30 4.13
CA LEU A 76 4.68 10.33 4.74
C LEU A 76 4.80 11.69 4.05
N GLU A 77 5.87 11.92 3.30
CA GLU A 77 6.05 13.13 2.50
C GLU A 77 5.00 13.16 1.37
N GLU A 78 4.31 14.30 1.25
CA GLU A 78 3.44 14.59 0.12
C GLU A 78 4.34 14.89 -1.08
N ILE A 79 4.15 14.17 -2.19
CA ILE A 79 4.66 14.64 -3.46
C ILE A 79 3.83 15.89 -3.75
N ILE A 80 4.36 17.05 -3.40
CA ILE A 80 3.89 18.31 -3.96
C ILE A 80 4.24 18.20 -5.44
N GLU A 81 3.31 17.71 -6.26
CA GLU A 81 3.35 18.09 -7.67
C GLU A 81 3.26 19.61 -7.64
N ALA A 82 4.37 20.26 -7.99
CA ALA A 82 4.37 21.67 -8.27
C ALA A 82 3.29 21.88 -9.33
N VAL A 83 2.20 22.54 -8.94
CA VAL A 83 1.23 23.06 -9.89
C VAL A 83 2.02 24.04 -10.75
N GLU A 84 2.46 23.61 -11.93
CA GLU A 84 2.89 24.53 -12.97
C GLU A 84 1.61 25.23 -13.46
N GLU A 85 1.22 26.31 -12.76
CA GLU A 85 0.37 27.35 -13.33
C GLU A 85 1.17 28.03 -14.46
N GLY A 86 1.05 27.47 -15.66
CA GLY A 86 1.53 28.06 -16.91
C GLY A 86 0.36 28.68 -17.68
N ASN A 87 0.19 30.00 -17.46
CA ASN A 87 -0.69 30.97 -18.13
C ASN A 87 -1.07 30.71 -19.60
#